data_AF-A0A7X0LL35-F1
#
_entry.id   AF-A0A7X0LL35-F1
#
_cell.length_a   1.000
_cell.length_b   1.000
_cell.length_c   1.000
_cell.angle_alpha   90.00
_cell.angle_beta   90.00
_cell.angle_gamma   90.00
#
_symmetry.space_group_name_H-M   'P 1'
#
loop_
_entity.id
_entity.type
_entity.pdbx_description
1 polymer ?
#
loop_
_entity_poly.entity_id
_entity_poly.type
_entity_poly.pdbx_seq_one_letter_code
_entity_poly.pdbx_strand_id
1 'polypeptide(L)'
;MPMAAYWSWRKTLEAPLPNLDAEQGGNDVELIDSEAGKRCPFDGAFLIRHKVGHGIDFHIDRCGRCGGVWLDAGEWEELQRRQMHDDLHLIFTSSWQAEVRRQRRTKAEEDLLVRRLGNSDYKKAVETKRWIDSHKENETLPALLGFLLDGIGGIGELLP
;
A
#
# COMPACT_ATOMS: atom_id res chain seq x y z
N MET A 1 15.32 -11.88 15.14
CA MET A 1 14.80 -13.19 15.60
C MET A 1 15.22 -14.28 14.60
N PRO A 2 15.65 -15.49 15.02
CA PRO A 2 15.93 -16.58 14.08
C PRO A 2 14.66 -16.96 13.29
N MET A 3 14.76 -17.16 11.98
CA MET A 3 13.61 -17.56 11.14
C MET A 3 12.92 -18.84 11.65
N ALA A 4 13.64 -19.74 12.31
CA ALA A 4 13.03 -20.92 12.93
C ALA A 4 12.05 -20.56 14.06
N ALA A 5 12.40 -19.60 14.92
CA ALA A 5 11.50 -19.12 15.98
C ALA A 5 10.27 -18.41 15.41
N TYR A 6 10.45 -17.63 14.33
CA TYR A 6 9.34 -17.04 13.58
C TYR A 6 8.34 -18.09 13.12
N TRP A 7 8.82 -19.14 12.43
CA TRP A 7 7.96 -20.17 11.88
C TRP A 7 7.29 -21.02 12.97
N SER A 8 7.98 -21.28 14.08
CA SER A 8 7.38 -21.98 15.22
C SER A 8 6.24 -21.17 15.84
N TRP A 9 6.43 -19.87 16.04
CA TRP A 9 5.37 -18.97 16.52
C TRP A 9 4.23 -18.84 15.49
N ARG A 10 4.53 -18.66 14.20
CA ARG A 10 3.50 -18.49 13.16
C ARG A 10 2.54 -19.70 13.08
N LYS A 11 3.05 -20.91 13.33
CA LYS A 11 2.25 -22.15 13.38
C LYS A 11 1.30 -22.22 14.57
N THR A 12 1.48 -21.40 15.60
CA THR A 12 0.52 -21.34 16.72
C THR A 12 -0.72 -20.53 16.38
N LEU A 13 -0.72 -19.80 15.26
CA LEU A 13 -1.89 -19.08 14.76
C LEU A 13 -2.71 -20.00 13.85
N GLU A 14 -4.03 -20.07 14.11
CA GLU A 14 -4.96 -20.88 13.30
C GLU A 14 -5.20 -20.29 11.90
N ALA A 15 -5.08 -18.97 11.75
CA ALA A 15 -5.27 -18.24 10.50
C ALA A 15 -4.37 -16.99 10.43
N PRO A 16 -4.21 -16.35 9.26
CA PRO A 16 -3.63 -15.03 9.15
C PRO A 16 -4.42 -13.98 9.95
N LEU A 17 -3.70 -13.05 10.57
CA LEU A 17 -4.30 -11.91 11.25
C LEU A 17 -4.88 -10.94 10.20
N PRO A 18 -5.98 -10.23 10.52
CA PRO A 18 -6.49 -9.21 9.63
C PRO A 18 -5.55 -8.00 9.63
N ASN A 19 -4.96 -7.67 8.49
CA ASN A 19 -4.13 -6.48 8.36
C ASN A 19 -4.93 -5.22 8.72
N LEU A 20 -4.46 -4.44 9.70
CA LEU A 20 -5.11 -3.22 10.15
C LEU A 20 -4.60 -2.01 9.37
N ASP A 21 -5.51 -1.13 8.96
CA ASP A 21 -5.16 0.13 8.30
C ASP A 21 -4.52 1.13 9.28
N ALA A 22 -3.82 2.13 8.75
CA ALA A 22 -3.06 3.11 9.53
C ALA A 22 -3.91 3.85 10.59
N GLU A 23 -5.20 4.08 10.29
CA GLU A 23 -6.15 4.80 11.15
C GLU A 23 -6.60 3.97 12.37
N GLN A 24 -6.45 2.65 12.35
CA GLN A 24 -7.02 1.75 13.36
C GLN A 24 -6.03 1.37 14.48
N GLY A 25 -4.75 1.78 14.38
CA GLY A 25 -3.70 1.22 15.23
C GLY A 25 -3.23 2.07 16.43
N GLY A 26 -3.85 3.21 16.79
CA GLY A 26 -3.43 3.99 17.97
C GLY A 26 -2.04 4.66 17.88
N ASN A 27 -1.64 5.36 18.96
CA ASN A 27 -0.54 6.38 19.06
C ASN A 27 0.78 6.07 18.32
N ASP A 28 1.43 7.15 17.86
CA ASP A 28 2.68 7.19 17.07
C ASP A 28 3.83 6.40 17.72
N VAL A 29 4.28 5.36 17.01
CA VAL A 29 5.58 4.73 17.22
C VAL A 29 6.61 5.57 16.48
N GLU A 30 7.68 6.00 17.16
CA GLU A 30 8.80 6.64 16.49
C GLU A 30 9.51 5.62 15.59
N LEU A 31 9.38 5.80 14.28
CA LEU A 31 9.97 4.93 13.27
C LEU A 31 11.30 5.52 12.81
N ILE A 32 12.38 4.76 12.98
CA ILE A 32 13.71 5.13 12.50
C ILE A 32 14.06 4.19 11.34
N ASP A 33 13.77 4.59 10.10
CA ASP A 33 14.26 3.89 8.90
C ASP A 33 15.59 4.52 8.45
N SER A 34 16.71 3.85 8.75
CA SER A 34 18.03 4.32 8.31
C SER A 34 18.24 4.03 6.83
N GLU A 35 18.35 5.06 5.98
CA GLU A 35 18.61 4.90 4.53
C GLU A 35 20.00 4.34 4.18
N ALA A 36 20.90 4.22 5.15
CA ALA A 36 22.25 3.73 4.92
C ALA A 36 22.26 2.23 4.56
N GLY A 37 23.17 1.84 3.67
CA GLY A 37 23.40 0.43 3.34
C GLY A 37 23.96 -0.34 4.54
N LYS A 38 23.24 -1.35 5.01
CA LYS A 38 23.62 -2.17 6.16
C LYS A 38 24.30 -3.47 5.74
N ARG A 39 25.15 -4.01 6.63
CA ARG A 39 25.77 -5.34 6.47
C ARG A 39 25.17 -6.33 7.46
N CYS A 40 24.97 -7.55 7.00
CA CYS A 40 24.59 -8.67 7.83
C CYS A 40 25.71 -8.97 8.85
N PRO A 41 25.46 -8.97 10.16
CA PRO A 41 26.46 -9.29 11.17
C PRO A 41 26.82 -10.78 11.23
N PHE A 42 26.07 -11.66 10.56
CA PHE A 42 26.41 -13.10 10.53
C PHE A 42 27.39 -13.47 9.43
N ASP A 43 27.25 -12.89 8.22
CA ASP A 43 28.02 -13.30 7.03
C ASP A 43 28.64 -12.12 6.27
N GLY A 44 28.47 -10.88 6.75
CA GLY A 44 29.04 -9.67 6.18
C GLY A 44 28.41 -9.19 4.87
N ALA A 45 27.44 -9.92 4.31
CA ALA A 45 26.81 -9.54 3.05
C ALA A 45 25.97 -8.25 3.20
N PHE A 46 25.81 -7.50 2.11
CA PHE A 46 24.91 -6.35 2.11
C PHE A 46 23.45 -6.81 2.28
N LEU A 47 22.71 -6.07 3.10
CA LEU A 47 21.29 -6.27 3.30
C LEU A 47 20.51 -5.62 2.16
N ILE A 48 19.44 -6.30 1.74
CA ILE A 48 18.53 -5.84 0.69
C ILE A 48 17.29 -5.27 1.36
N ARG A 49 16.95 -4.03 1.00
CA ARG A 49 15.78 -3.32 1.50
C ARG A 49 14.51 -3.74 0.78
N HIS A 50 13.46 -4.06 1.53
CA HIS A 50 12.14 -4.40 1.01
C HIS A 50 11.09 -3.48 1.61
N LYS A 51 10.35 -2.77 0.76
CA LYS A 51 9.27 -1.88 1.22
C LYS A 51 8.15 -2.73 1.80
N VAL A 52 7.65 -2.36 2.98
CA VAL A 52 6.54 -3.06 3.64
C VAL A 52 5.23 -2.83 2.87
N GLY A 53 4.89 -1.58 2.55
CA GLY A 53 3.66 -1.25 1.82
C GLY A 53 2.42 -1.25 2.72
N HIS A 54 1.23 -1.34 2.13
CA HIS A 54 -0.04 -1.40 2.87
C HIS A 54 -0.24 -0.25 3.88
N GLY A 55 0.17 0.97 3.52
CA GLY A 55 0.07 2.14 4.40
C GLY A 55 1.11 2.20 5.51
N ILE A 56 2.20 1.43 5.40
CA ILE A 56 3.41 1.53 6.22
C ILE A 56 4.55 2.04 5.33
N ASP A 57 5.25 3.08 5.79
CA ASP A 57 6.24 3.79 4.97
C ASP A 57 7.72 3.54 5.38
N PHE A 58 8.08 2.33 5.82
CA PHE A 58 9.49 1.94 6.05
C PHE A 58 9.90 0.69 5.24
N HIS A 59 11.18 0.33 5.34
CA HIS A 59 11.76 -0.85 4.70
C HIS A 59 12.28 -1.84 5.72
N ILE A 60 12.09 -3.12 5.44
CA ILE A 60 12.72 -4.19 6.21
C ILE A 60 13.90 -4.74 5.42
N ASP A 61 14.97 -5.02 6.13
CA ASP A 61 16.22 -5.48 5.55
C ASP A 61 16.31 -7.02 5.61
N ARG A 62 16.71 -7.64 4.49
CA ARG A 62 16.95 -9.09 4.42
C ARG A 62 18.31 -9.40 3.82
N CYS A 63 19.03 -10.31 4.46
CA CYS A 63 20.27 -10.84 3.88
C CYS A 63 19.93 -11.81 2.75
N GLY A 64 20.43 -11.54 1.54
CA GLY A 64 20.28 -12.43 0.39
C GLY A 64 21.07 -13.76 0.51
N ARG A 65 21.99 -13.88 1.46
CA ARG A 65 22.86 -15.05 1.64
C ARG A 65 22.38 -15.96 2.78
N CYS A 66 22.31 -15.47 4.01
CA CYS A 66 21.82 -16.27 5.15
C CYS A 66 20.31 -16.22 5.36
N GLY A 67 19.59 -15.32 4.68
CA GLY A 67 18.14 -15.16 4.83
C GLY A 67 17.68 -14.45 6.10
N GLY A 68 18.62 -13.97 6.92
CA GLY A 68 18.32 -13.22 8.15
C GLY A 68 17.57 -11.92 7.86
N VAL A 69 16.61 -11.60 8.72
CA VAL A 69 15.75 -10.42 8.63
C VAL A 69 16.12 -9.44 9.74
N TRP A 70 16.22 -8.17 9.39
CA TRP A 70 16.70 -7.07 10.21
C TRP A 70 15.67 -5.96 10.21
N LEU A 71 15.30 -5.52 11.41
CA LEU A 71 14.38 -4.44 11.65
C LEU A 71 15.09 -3.39 12.50
N ASP A 72 14.89 -2.13 12.16
CA ASP A 72 15.33 -1.00 12.97
C ASP A 72 14.40 -0.78 14.17
N ALA A 73 14.75 0.19 15.02
CA ALA A 73 13.96 0.52 16.20
C ALA A 73 12.54 0.97 15.81
N GLY A 74 11.53 0.39 16.47
CA GLY A 74 10.11 0.71 16.26
C GLY A 74 9.43 -0.05 15.10
N GLU A 75 10.20 -0.64 14.18
CA GLU A 75 9.63 -1.32 13.00
C GLU A 75 8.90 -2.62 13.37
N TRP A 76 9.40 -3.37 14.35
CA TRP A 76 8.74 -4.60 14.81
C TRP A 76 7.41 -4.29 15.51
N GLU A 77 7.44 -3.30 16.39
CA GLU A 77 6.26 -2.81 17.12
C GLU A 77 5.19 -2.32 16.15
N GLU A 78 5.58 -1.61 15.09
CA GLU A 78 4.65 -1.16 14.05
C GLU A 78 4.04 -2.32 13.26
N LEU A 79 4.79 -3.35 12.90
CA LEU A 79 4.22 -4.55 12.27
C LEU A 79 3.25 -5.28 13.21
N GLN A 80 3.52 -5.30 14.51
CA GLN A 80 2.60 -5.89 15.49
C GLN A 80 1.32 -5.07 15.60
N ARG A 81 1.45 -3.75 15.72
CA ARG A 81 0.34 -2.79 15.79
C ARG A 81 -0.57 -2.90 14.57
N ARG A 82 0.01 -3.13 13.39
CA ARG A 82 -0.70 -3.29 12.11
C ARG A 82 -1.15 -4.72 11.83
N GLN A 83 -0.88 -5.65 12.74
CA GLN A 83 -1.14 -7.08 12.57
C GLN A 83 -0.53 -7.67 11.28
N MET A 84 0.61 -7.13 10.84
CA MET A 84 1.35 -7.56 9.65
C MET A 84 2.58 -8.43 9.98
N HIS A 85 2.91 -8.55 11.26
CA HIS A 85 4.06 -9.33 11.73
C HIS A 85 3.97 -10.83 11.39
N ASP A 86 2.77 -11.38 11.24
CA ASP A 86 2.54 -12.76 10.81
C ASP A 86 2.70 -12.96 9.28
N ASP A 87 2.73 -11.86 8.53
CA ASP A 87 3.01 -11.77 7.09
C ASP A 87 4.46 -11.37 6.77
N LEU A 88 5.34 -11.23 7.78
CA LEU A 88 6.74 -10.83 7.60
C LEU A 88 7.45 -11.60 6.48
N HIS A 89 7.24 -12.91 6.38
CA HIS A 89 7.84 -13.74 5.33
C HIS A 89 7.34 -13.40 3.91
N LEU A 90 6.11 -12.91 3.77
CA LEU A 90 5.51 -12.54 2.49
C LEU A 90 6.08 -11.23 1.94
N ILE A 91 6.51 -10.31 2.81
CA ILE A 91 7.09 -9.01 2.41
C ILE A 91 8.25 -9.20 1.41
N PHE A 92 9.00 -10.28 1.52
CA PHE A 92 10.16 -10.56 0.67
C PHE A 92 9.81 -11.26 -0.65
N THR A 93 8.54 -11.58 -0.89
CA THR A 93 8.11 -12.28 -2.10
C THR A 93 7.96 -11.32 -3.28
N SER A 94 8.10 -11.85 -4.50
CA SER A 94 7.94 -11.06 -5.73
C SER A 94 6.51 -10.55 -5.90
N SER A 95 5.51 -11.34 -5.54
CA SER A 95 4.09 -10.97 -5.59
C SER A 95 3.79 -9.80 -4.66
N TRP A 96 4.23 -9.87 -3.40
CA TRP A 96 4.10 -8.76 -2.46
C TRP A 96 4.78 -7.49 -2.97
N GLN A 97 6.05 -7.60 -3.38
CA GLN A 97 6.77 -6.42 -3.87
C GLN A 97 6.16 -5.87 -5.18
N ALA A 98 5.53 -6.70 -6.03
CA ALA A 98 4.78 -6.24 -7.19
C ALA A 98 3.50 -5.47 -6.79
N GLU A 99 2.79 -5.97 -5.78
CA GLU A 99 1.64 -5.30 -5.17
C GLU A 99 2.01 -3.92 -4.63
N VAL A 100 3.05 -3.83 -3.79
CA VAL A 100 3.52 -2.55 -3.23
C VAL A 100 3.89 -1.55 -4.34
N ARG A 101 4.55 -2.00 -5.41
CA ARG A 101 4.87 -1.16 -6.56
C ARG A 101 3.60 -0.66 -7.29
N ARG A 102 2.56 -1.49 -7.39
CA ARG A 102 1.28 -1.10 -7.99
C ARG A 102 0.59 -0.02 -7.16
N GLN A 103 0.46 -0.23 -5.85
CA GLN A 103 -0.14 0.74 -4.92
C GLN A 103 0.58 2.09 -4.97
N ARG A 104 1.93 2.08 -4.94
CA ARG A 104 2.72 3.31 -5.04
C ARG A 104 2.54 4.04 -6.35
N ARG A 105 2.42 3.31 -7.48
CA ARG A 105 2.17 3.91 -8.79
C ARG A 105 0.82 4.61 -8.82
N THR A 106 -0.23 3.93 -8.36
CA THR A 106 -1.58 4.50 -8.28
C THR A 106 -1.59 5.74 -7.39
N LYS A 107 -0.93 5.70 -6.23
CA LYS A 107 -0.86 6.87 -5.35
C LYS A 107 -0.07 8.03 -5.96
N ALA A 108 1.04 7.75 -6.63
CA ALA A 108 1.82 8.79 -7.32
C ALA A 108 1.06 9.44 -8.47
N GLU A 109 0.27 8.65 -9.22
CA GLU A 109 -0.61 9.15 -10.27
C GLU A 109 -1.72 10.04 -9.69
N GLU A 110 -2.36 9.59 -8.61
CA GLU A 110 -3.34 10.39 -7.88
C GLU A 110 -2.76 11.72 -7.39
N ASP A 111 -1.59 11.68 -6.75
CA ASP A 111 -0.93 12.88 -6.24
C ASP A 111 -0.57 13.85 -7.38
N LEU A 112 -0.18 13.33 -8.54
CA LEU A 112 0.07 14.14 -9.74
C LEU A 112 -1.21 14.80 -10.25
N LEU A 113 -2.34 14.07 -10.29
CA LEU A 113 -3.63 14.62 -10.68
C LEU A 113 -4.10 15.70 -9.71
N VAL A 114 -3.99 15.46 -8.40
CA VAL A 114 -4.33 16.45 -7.37
C VAL A 114 -3.46 17.70 -7.50
N ARG A 115 -2.15 17.54 -7.74
CA ARG A 115 -1.24 18.68 -7.97
C ARG A 115 -1.61 19.47 -9.23
N ARG A 116 -2.07 18.78 -10.28
CA ARG A 116 -2.39 19.41 -11.57
C ARG A 116 -3.76 20.08 -11.59
N LEU A 117 -4.78 19.45 -11.02
CA LEU A 117 -6.18 19.90 -11.08
C LEU A 117 -6.59 20.69 -9.84
N GLY A 118 -5.89 20.51 -8.71
CA GLY A 118 -6.32 21.00 -7.41
C GLY A 118 -7.27 20.03 -6.70
N ASN A 119 -7.35 20.18 -5.37
CA ASN A 119 -8.09 19.26 -4.51
C ASN A 119 -9.61 19.31 -4.75
N SER A 120 -10.17 20.48 -5.07
CA SER A 120 -11.61 20.62 -5.36
C SER A 120 -12.04 19.81 -6.56
N ASP A 121 -11.27 19.91 -7.65
CA ASP A 121 -11.61 19.34 -8.94
C ASP A 121 -11.41 17.82 -8.92
N TYR A 122 -10.33 17.36 -8.27
CA TYR A 122 -10.11 15.95 -8.00
C TYR A 122 -11.26 15.35 -7.15
N LYS A 123 -11.66 16.00 -6.07
CA LYS A 123 -12.77 15.54 -5.23
C LYS A 123 -14.07 15.42 -6.02
N LYS A 124 -14.37 16.40 -6.87
CA LYS A 124 -15.56 16.35 -7.72
C LYS A 124 -15.52 15.16 -8.69
N ALA A 125 -14.37 14.87 -9.31
CA ALA A 125 -14.22 13.69 -10.17
C ALA A 125 -14.46 12.38 -9.39
N VAL A 126 -13.94 12.28 -8.17
CA VAL A 126 -14.17 11.11 -7.29
C VAL A 126 -15.64 10.99 -6.90
N GLU A 127 -16.31 12.09 -6.57
CA GLU A 127 -17.75 12.12 -6.26
C GLU A 127 -18.58 11.68 -7.46
N THR A 128 -18.26 12.17 -8.67
CA THR A 128 -18.92 11.72 -9.90
C THR A 128 -18.73 10.21 -10.12
N LYS A 129 -17.51 9.69 -9.94
CA LYS A 129 -17.26 8.24 -10.02
C LYS A 129 -18.12 7.47 -9.02
N ARG A 130 -18.13 7.88 -7.75
CA ARG A 130 -18.93 7.22 -6.70
C ARG A 130 -20.41 7.23 -7.03
N TRP A 131 -20.92 8.36 -7.52
CA TRP A 131 -22.30 8.47 -7.96
C TRP A 131 -22.61 7.47 -9.09
N ILE A 132 -21.76 7.39 -10.11
CA ILE A 132 -21.89 6.43 -11.21
C ILE A 132 -21.91 4.99 -10.66
N ASP A 133 -20.92 4.61 -9.84
CA ASP A 133 -20.81 3.25 -9.31
C ASP A 133 -22.05 2.83 -8.50
N SER A 134 -22.62 3.77 -7.74
CA SER A 134 -23.80 3.55 -6.88
C SER A 134 -25.13 3.52 -7.62
N HIS A 135 -25.17 3.94 -8.88
CA HIS A 135 -26.40 4.07 -9.63
C HIS A 135 -26.87 2.71 -10.18
N LYS A 136 -28.18 2.52 -10.31
CA LYS A 136 -28.76 1.28 -10.89
C LYS A 136 -28.35 1.04 -12.35
N GLU A 137 -28.00 2.10 -13.07
CA GLU A 137 -27.57 2.09 -14.48
C GLU A 137 -26.04 2.31 -14.61
N ASN A 138 -25.25 1.83 -13.65
CA ASN A 138 -23.79 2.08 -13.58
C ASN A 138 -23.02 1.57 -14.81
N GLU A 139 -23.56 0.63 -15.59
CA GLU A 139 -22.98 0.18 -16.87
C GLU A 139 -23.21 1.16 -18.02
N THR A 140 -24.34 1.88 -18.02
CA THR A 140 -24.73 2.80 -19.11
C THR A 140 -24.21 4.22 -18.90
N LEU A 141 -24.14 4.68 -17.65
CA LEU A 141 -23.70 6.04 -17.31
C LEU A 141 -22.29 6.41 -17.83
N PRO A 142 -21.26 5.53 -17.77
CA PRO A 142 -19.95 5.83 -18.34
C PRO A 142 -19.99 6.11 -19.84
N ALA A 143 -20.83 5.38 -20.59
CA ALA A 143 -20.99 5.58 -22.03
C ALA A 143 -21.64 6.93 -22.35
N LEU A 144 -22.67 7.32 -21.58
CA LEU A 144 -23.29 8.66 -21.68
C LEU A 144 -22.29 9.77 -21.35
N LEU A 145 -21.49 9.61 -20.28
CA LEU A 145 -20.48 10.58 -19.91
C LEU A 145 -19.42 10.73 -21.01
N GLY A 146 -18.97 9.62 -21.60
CA GLY A 146 -18.09 9.64 -22.78
C GLY A 146 -18.70 10.43 -23.93
N PHE A 147 -19.95 10.14 -24.30
CA PHE A 147 -20.67 10.85 -25.36
C PHE A 147 -20.78 12.38 -25.12
N LEU A 148 -21.03 12.80 -23.87
CA LEU A 148 -21.10 14.21 -23.49
C LEU A 148 -19.71 14.89 -23.56
N LEU A 149 -18.65 14.19 -23.14
CA LEU A 149 -17.27 14.72 -23.14
C LEU A 149 -16.69 14.84 -24.56
N ASP A 150 -17.05 13.93 -25.47
CA ASP A 150 -16.62 13.95 -26.87
C ASP A 150 -17.30 15.07 -27.68
N GLY A 151 -18.23 15.83 -27.08
CA GLY A 151 -18.88 16.98 -27.69
C GLY A 151 -19.89 16.63 -28.80
N ILE A 152 -20.28 15.37 -28.93
CA ILE A 152 -21.25 14.90 -29.93
C ILE A 152 -22.69 15.23 -29.48
N GLY A 153 -22.91 15.47 -28.18
CA GLY A 153 -24.16 15.98 -27.63
C GLY A 153 -23.96 17.34 -26.98
N GLY A 154 -24.30 18.41 -27.69
CA GLY A 154 -24.39 19.75 -27.09
C GLY A 154 -25.36 19.73 -25.92
N ILE A 155 -24.93 20.22 -24.76
CA ILE A 155 -25.74 20.31 -23.53
C ILE A 155 -26.97 21.25 -23.73
N GLY A 156 -27.09 21.91 -24.87
CA GLY A 156 -28.22 22.77 -25.25
C GLY A 156 -29.53 22.07 -25.64
N GLU A 157 -29.57 20.74 -25.79
CA GLU A 157 -30.79 20.02 -26.21
C GLU A 157 -31.43 19.13 -25.11
N LEU A 158 -30.84 19.03 -23.91
CA LEU A 158 -31.26 18.06 -22.88
C LEU A 158 -31.88 18.66 -21.61
N LEU A 159 -32.21 19.95 -21.59
CA LEU A 159 -32.99 20.58 -20.52
C LEU A 159 -34.17 21.37 -21.11
N PRO A 160 -35.44 21.03 -20.80
CA PRO A 160 -36.56 21.93 -21.02
C PRO A 160 -36.52 23.15 -20.07
#